data_AF-A0A2W6BK00-F1
#
_entry.id   AF-A0A2W6BK00-F1
#
_cell.length_a   1.000
_cell.length_b   1.000
_cell.length_c   1.000
_cell.angle_alpha   90.00
_cell.angle_beta   90.00
_cell.angle_gamma   90.00
#
_symmetry.space_group_name_H-M   'P 1'
#
loop_
_entity.id
_entity.type
_entity.pdbx_description
1 polymer ?
#
loop_
_entity_poly.entity_id
_entity_poly.type
_entity_poly.pdbx_seq_one_letter_code
_entity_poly.pdbx_strand_id
1 'polypeptide(L)'
;MALHRDAAGAVEHGRALGALRPRLPGWQLHDQVRSQRAVRGGRARVWVPRLRSAASPIRRPRRLGDLCHRSAQSIRLGPRVDRTSSGPADLGAGPARWQTPPGPWPTLCGMPCLVVHGGAGTPPAAERQERQDAVERALDAGWKEMRLGALEAVLAAVRCMEDEPSLNAAVGACLNRDGEIELDAGVMEGTQLRAGAVGAVKDVRHPVDLAHAILRDGQHVLLCGEGASRFAREHAVETCDPVLFITDRQLRNWWDAADTVGAVAHDERGRTAVAVSTGGTYRKWPGRLGDSPLVGAGFYAEDGMGVACGTGIGEGFMRLCLCHLAVVEMGHGMPSTEVAQKAVQHLARRVGGLGGMIMIDSSGRPAAAWNSEFMAWSQRIG
;
A
#
# COMPACT_ATOMS: atom_id res chain seq x y z
N MET A 1 13.04 31.19 62.66
CA MET A 1 12.18 32.36 62.95
C MET A 1 11.24 32.55 61.78
N ALA A 2 9.95 32.58 62.10
CA ALA A 2 8.83 32.70 61.17
C ALA A 2 8.81 34.04 60.41
N LEU A 3 8.13 34.07 59.26
CA LEU A 3 6.93 34.87 58.95
C LEU A 3 6.75 34.92 57.40
N HIS A 4 5.75 34.25 56.81
CA HIS A 4 4.36 34.71 56.58
C HIS A 4 4.22 35.97 55.69
N ARG A 5 3.65 35.84 54.47
CA ARG A 5 2.25 36.22 54.15
C ARG A 5 1.92 36.16 52.65
N ASP A 6 0.75 35.58 52.39
CA ASP A 6 -0.08 35.71 51.20
C ASP A 6 -0.53 37.14 50.91
N ALA A 7 -0.90 37.43 49.66
CA ALA A 7 -2.14 38.15 49.36
C ALA A 7 -2.55 37.99 47.89
N ALA A 8 -3.79 37.51 47.71
CA ALA A 8 -4.58 37.57 46.49
C ALA A 8 -5.05 39.00 46.18
N GLY A 9 -5.38 39.29 44.92
CA GLY A 9 -6.05 40.53 44.53
C GLY A 9 -6.34 40.59 43.04
N ALA A 10 -7.61 40.37 42.69
CA ALA A 10 -8.20 40.50 41.36
C ALA A 10 -8.12 41.93 40.78
N VAL A 11 -8.39 42.08 39.48
CA VAL A 11 -9.39 43.01 38.88
C VAL A 11 -9.29 42.97 37.35
N GLU A 12 -10.44 42.75 36.72
CA GLU A 12 -10.70 42.91 35.27
C GLU A 12 -10.48 44.35 34.80
N HIS A 13 -10.15 44.53 33.51
CA HIS A 13 -10.83 45.48 32.61
C HIS A 13 -10.29 45.35 31.19
N GLY A 14 -11.20 45.10 30.24
CA GLY A 14 -10.88 45.04 28.83
C GLY A 14 -10.80 46.42 28.16
N ARG A 15 -10.09 46.50 27.04
CA ARG A 15 -10.63 46.98 25.75
C ARG A 15 -9.61 46.79 24.64
N ALA A 16 -10.18 46.57 23.47
CA ALA A 16 -9.57 46.25 22.19
C ALA A 16 -8.72 47.37 21.58
N LEU A 17 -7.76 46.97 20.75
CA LEU A 17 -7.20 47.59 19.53
C LEU A 17 -6.16 46.55 19.04
N GLY A 18 -6.05 46.08 17.81
CA GLY A 18 -6.64 46.37 16.51
C GLY A 18 -5.91 45.46 15.50
N ALA A 19 -6.61 45.13 14.42
CA ALA A 19 -6.30 44.11 13.42
C ALA A 19 -4.88 44.10 12.81
N LEU A 20 -4.40 42.89 12.48
CA LEU A 20 -3.72 42.55 11.22
C LEU A 20 -3.67 41.02 11.07
N ARG A 21 -4.71 40.42 10.47
CA ARG A 21 -4.67 39.06 9.91
C ARG A 21 -4.63 39.15 8.39
N PRO A 22 -3.69 38.49 7.69
CA PRO A 22 -3.71 38.45 6.24
C PRO A 22 -4.94 37.67 5.75
N ARG A 23 -5.66 38.26 4.79
CA ARG A 23 -6.76 37.64 4.07
C ARG A 23 -6.19 36.57 3.12
N LEU A 24 -6.57 35.30 3.32
CA LEU A 24 -6.48 34.26 2.31
C LEU A 24 -7.87 34.06 1.69
N PRO A 25 -7.98 33.82 0.37
CA PRO A 25 -9.25 33.86 -0.33
C PRO A 25 -10.03 32.55 -0.14
N GLY A 26 -11.26 32.70 0.38
CA GLY A 26 -12.44 31.89 0.14
C GLY A 26 -12.34 30.40 0.48
N TRP A 27 -13.09 29.95 1.48
CA TRP A 27 -14.04 28.81 1.44
C TRP A 27 -14.58 28.66 2.86
N GLN A 28 -15.89 28.89 3.01
CA GLN A 28 -16.60 28.74 4.29
C GLN A 28 -16.79 27.24 4.55
N LEU A 29 -16.28 26.75 5.69
CA LEU A 29 -16.74 25.46 6.22
C LEU A 29 -18.25 25.57 6.44
N HIS A 30 -19.01 24.67 5.83
CA HIS A 30 -20.41 24.49 6.20
C HIS A 30 -20.47 23.82 7.58
N ASP A 31 -20.69 24.63 8.60
CA ASP A 31 -21.18 24.19 9.91
C ASP A 31 -22.57 23.56 9.73
N GLN A 32 -22.65 22.23 9.69
CA GLN A 32 -23.88 21.51 10.01
C GLN A 32 -23.60 20.31 10.90
N VAL A 33 -23.28 20.60 12.16
CA VAL A 33 -23.58 19.69 13.26
C VAL A 33 -24.36 20.47 14.31
N ARG A 34 -25.69 20.36 14.28
CA ARG A 34 -26.57 20.48 15.46
C ARG A 34 -27.97 19.93 15.18
N SER A 35 -28.19 18.73 15.75
CA SER A 35 -29.37 18.28 16.49
C SER A 35 -30.76 18.82 16.11
N GLN A 36 -31.71 17.91 15.88
CA GLN A 36 -32.96 17.87 16.65
C GLN A 36 -33.70 16.52 16.53
N ARG A 37 -34.20 16.06 17.68
CA ARG A 37 -35.05 14.88 17.88
C ARG A 37 -36.51 15.15 17.48
N ALA A 38 -37.14 14.09 17.00
CA ALA A 38 -38.54 13.64 17.23
C ALA A 38 -39.72 14.51 16.75
N VAL A 39 -40.46 14.00 15.74
CA VAL A 39 -41.93 13.93 15.74
C VAL A 39 -42.41 12.63 15.08
N ARG A 40 -43.48 12.09 15.69
CA ARG A 40 -44.21 10.84 15.44
C ARG A 40 -44.87 10.74 14.05
N GLY A 41 -45.03 9.49 13.61
CA GLY A 41 -46.30 8.97 13.08
C GLY A 41 -46.65 9.33 11.63
N GLY A 42 -46.27 8.47 10.69
CA GLY A 42 -46.82 8.48 9.32
C GLY A 42 -46.32 7.28 8.53
N ARG A 43 -47.23 6.37 8.15
CA ARG A 43 -46.91 5.20 7.31
C ARG A 43 -46.40 5.66 5.94
N ALA A 44 -45.09 5.53 5.70
CA ALA A 44 -44.53 5.71 4.36
C ALA A 44 -44.79 4.43 3.54
N ARG A 45 -45.60 4.56 2.48
CA ARG A 45 -45.80 3.50 1.48
C ARG A 45 -44.54 3.41 0.62
N VAL A 46 -43.86 2.27 0.69
CA VAL A 46 -42.73 1.92 -0.19
C VAL A 46 -43.28 1.73 -1.60
N TRP A 47 -42.79 2.53 -2.55
CA TRP A 47 -43.07 2.34 -3.98
C TRP A 47 -41.96 1.47 -4.57
N VAL A 48 -42.30 0.23 -4.90
CA VAL A 48 -41.39 -0.73 -5.56
C VAL A 48 -41.69 -0.70 -7.06
N PRO A 49 -40.78 -0.24 -7.93
CA PRO A 49 -40.97 -0.35 -9.38
C PRO A 49 -40.85 -1.83 -9.78
N ARG A 50 -41.94 -2.39 -10.31
CA ARG A 50 -41.93 -3.71 -10.98
C ARG A 50 -41.11 -3.62 -12.27
N LEU A 51 -39.87 -4.12 -12.25
CA LEU A 51 -39.12 -4.40 -13.47
C LEU A 51 -39.77 -5.62 -14.16
N ARG A 52 -40.40 -5.37 -15.32
CA ARG A 52 -40.86 -6.43 -16.23
C ARG A 52 -39.66 -6.99 -16.97
N SER A 53 -39.52 -8.32 -16.96
CA SER A 53 -38.50 -9.06 -17.70
C SER A 53 -38.71 -8.90 -19.21
N ALA A 54 -37.72 -8.35 -19.91
CA ALA A 54 -37.56 -8.54 -21.34
C ALA A 54 -36.50 -9.62 -21.55
N ALA A 55 -36.95 -10.86 -21.77
CA ALA A 55 -36.09 -11.95 -22.20
C ALA A 55 -35.76 -11.76 -23.70
N SER A 56 -34.48 -11.61 -24.02
CA SER A 56 -33.95 -11.76 -25.38
C SER A 56 -33.03 -12.98 -25.43
N PRO A 57 -33.09 -13.82 -26.49
CA PRO A 57 -32.46 -15.13 -26.49
C PRO A 57 -30.93 -15.04 -26.61
N ILE A 58 -30.25 -15.68 -25.67
CA ILE A 58 -28.80 -15.91 -25.68
C ILE A 58 -28.46 -16.86 -26.84
N ARG A 59 -27.74 -16.35 -27.86
CA ARG A 59 -27.10 -17.18 -28.88
C ARG A 59 -25.85 -17.84 -28.30
N ARG A 60 -25.82 -19.18 -28.26
CA ARG A 60 -24.63 -19.98 -27.92
C ARG A 60 -23.54 -19.82 -28.99
N PRO A 61 -22.26 -19.63 -28.62
CA PRO A 61 -21.15 -20.00 -29.50
C PRO A 61 -20.81 -21.48 -29.32
N ARG A 62 -20.43 -22.09 -30.44
CA ARG A 62 -20.08 -23.50 -30.60
C ARG A 62 -18.74 -23.82 -29.93
N ARG A 63 -18.58 -25.09 -29.52
CA ARG A 63 -17.29 -25.67 -29.13
C ARG A 63 -16.30 -25.54 -30.28
N LEU A 64 -15.09 -25.08 -29.99
CA LEU A 64 -13.90 -25.43 -30.76
C LEU A 64 -12.87 -25.99 -29.78
N GLY A 65 -12.69 -27.30 -29.83
CA GLY A 65 -11.43 -27.92 -29.48
C GLY A 65 -10.41 -27.66 -30.59
N ASP A 66 -9.16 -27.92 -30.24
CA ASP A 66 -7.98 -27.95 -31.11
C ASP A 66 -7.48 -26.60 -31.62
N LEU A 67 -6.52 -26.04 -30.89
CA LEU A 67 -5.37 -25.30 -31.43
C LEU A 67 -4.25 -25.29 -30.37
N CYS A 68 -3.68 -26.48 -30.14
CA CYS A 68 -2.36 -26.63 -29.52
C CYS A 68 -1.30 -26.61 -30.64
N HIS A 69 -0.10 -26.12 -30.29
CA HIS A 69 1.09 -25.91 -31.12
C HIS A 69 1.09 -24.72 -32.09
N ARG A 70 1.79 -23.64 -31.71
CA ARG A 70 3.08 -23.27 -32.35
C ARG A 70 3.82 -22.12 -31.64
N SER A 71 5.08 -22.45 -31.34
CA SER A 71 6.29 -21.61 -31.30
C SER A 71 6.38 -20.37 -30.40
N ALA A 72 7.27 -20.49 -29.41
CA ALA A 72 8.06 -19.41 -28.84
C ALA A 72 8.68 -18.52 -29.93
N GLN A 73 8.45 -17.21 -29.85
CA GLN A 73 9.28 -16.21 -30.52
C GLN A 73 9.63 -15.12 -29.52
N SER A 74 10.92 -15.04 -29.23
CA SER A 74 11.56 -13.96 -28.50
C SER A 74 11.23 -12.60 -29.13
N ILE A 75 10.94 -11.61 -28.29
CA ILE A 75 10.68 -10.24 -28.72
C ILE A 75 11.98 -9.67 -29.31
N ARG A 76 12.05 -9.58 -30.64
CA ARG A 76 13.04 -8.75 -31.33
C ARG A 76 12.57 -7.30 -31.32
N LEU A 77 13.34 -6.43 -30.68
CA LEU A 77 13.17 -4.98 -30.77
C LEU A 77 13.50 -4.52 -32.20
N GLY A 78 12.50 -3.99 -32.92
CA GLY A 78 12.65 -3.36 -34.23
C GLY A 78 13.30 -1.96 -34.17
N PRO A 79 13.75 -1.41 -35.31
CA PRO A 79 14.78 -0.37 -35.35
C PRO A 79 14.27 1.04 -35.01
N ARG A 80 15.24 1.86 -34.60
CA ARG A 80 15.14 3.29 -34.24
C ARG A 80 14.29 4.09 -35.24
N VAL A 81 13.35 4.87 -34.69
CA VAL A 81 12.67 5.95 -35.41
C VAL A 81 13.25 7.27 -34.92
N ASP A 82 13.94 7.98 -35.81
CA ASP A 82 14.29 9.38 -35.64
C ASP A 82 13.02 10.22 -35.61
N ARG A 83 12.84 11.03 -34.56
CA ARG A 83 11.94 12.20 -34.60
C ARG A 83 12.55 13.39 -33.87
N THR A 84 12.66 14.46 -34.64
CA THR A 84 13.03 15.81 -34.29
C THR A 84 11.96 16.51 -33.43
N SER A 85 12.45 17.23 -32.42
CA SER A 85 11.93 18.47 -31.79
C SER A 85 10.41 18.68 -31.59
N SER A 86 9.97 18.59 -30.34
CA SER A 86 9.35 19.70 -29.55
C SER A 86 8.76 19.11 -28.25
N GLY A 87 9.51 19.18 -27.15
CA GLY A 87 9.10 18.62 -25.86
C GLY A 87 8.32 19.62 -25.01
N PRO A 88 7.27 19.21 -24.27
CA PRO A 88 6.80 19.94 -23.12
C PRO A 88 7.67 19.65 -21.89
N ALA A 89 7.61 20.57 -20.93
CA ALA A 89 8.51 20.75 -19.78
C ALA A 89 8.94 19.47 -19.02
N ASP A 90 10.24 19.44 -18.75
CA ASP A 90 10.98 18.50 -17.90
C ASP A 90 10.46 18.55 -16.45
N LEU A 91 9.60 17.60 -16.08
CA LEU A 91 9.38 17.25 -14.68
C LEU A 91 10.50 16.27 -14.30
N GLY A 92 11.56 16.83 -13.71
CA GLY A 92 12.80 16.13 -13.39
C GLY A 92 12.59 14.83 -12.60
N ALA A 93 12.64 13.70 -13.31
CA ALA A 93 12.88 12.40 -12.70
C ALA A 93 14.38 12.29 -12.41
N GLY A 94 14.76 12.25 -11.13
CA GLY A 94 16.15 11.99 -10.73
C GLY A 94 16.63 10.61 -11.22
N PRO A 95 17.95 10.38 -11.32
CA PRO A 95 18.47 9.06 -11.64
C PRO A 95 17.98 8.05 -10.59
N ALA A 96 17.52 6.89 -11.04
CA ALA A 96 17.07 5.85 -10.13
C ALA A 96 18.20 5.49 -9.15
N ARG A 97 17.82 5.36 -7.87
CA ARG A 97 18.72 5.06 -6.76
C ARG A 97 18.63 3.56 -6.48
N TRP A 98 19.77 2.94 -6.28
CA TRP A 98 19.89 1.51 -6.03
C TRP A 98 20.92 1.30 -4.93
N GLN A 99 20.57 0.43 -3.99
CA GLN A 99 21.50 -0.12 -3.03
C GLN A 99 21.52 -1.62 -3.22
N THR A 100 22.62 -2.12 -3.79
CA THR A 100 22.97 -3.54 -3.72
C THR A 100 23.80 -3.75 -2.45
N PRO A 101 23.51 -4.77 -1.63
CA PRO A 101 24.51 -5.21 -0.66
C PRO A 101 25.77 -5.69 -1.44
N PRO A 102 26.98 -5.41 -0.94
CA PRO A 102 28.21 -5.60 -1.71
C PRO A 102 28.57 -7.09 -1.88
N GLY A 103 28.85 -7.53 -3.13
CA GLY A 103 29.63 -8.75 -3.42
C GLY A 103 28.95 -9.82 -4.31
N PRO A 104 29.73 -10.76 -4.90
CA PRO A 104 29.20 -11.94 -5.56
C PRO A 104 28.68 -12.94 -4.51
N TRP A 105 27.37 -13.16 -4.47
CA TRP A 105 26.73 -14.04 -3.50
C TRP A 105 26.82 -15.51 -3.93
N PRO A 106 27.20 -16.45 -3.05
CA PRO A 106 26.86 -17.84 -3.24
C PRO A 106 25.33 -18.00 -3.27
N THR A 107 24.82 -19.06 -3.88
CA THR A 107 23.39 -19.39 -3.82
C THR A 107 22.95 -19.47 -2.36
N LEU A 108 22.04 -18.61 -1.93
CA LEU A 108 21.49 -18.59 -0.55
C LEU A 108 20.33 -19.57 -0.39
N CYS A 109 20.29 -20.62 -1.22
CA CYS A 109 19.24 -21.64 -1.18
C CYS A 109 19.26 -22.30 0.20
N GLY A 110 18.15 -22.17 0.94
CA GLY A 110 18.01 -22.64 2.31
C GLY A 110 18.32 -21.61 3.41
N MET A 111 18.72 -20.38 3.07
CA MET A 111 18.87 -19.30 4.05
C MET A 111 17.59 -18.44 4.06
N PRO A 112 17.03 -18.13 5.24
CA PRO A 112 15.87 -17.28 5.31
C PRO A 112 16.26 -15.83 4.97
N CYS A 113 15.37 -15.12 4.29
CA CYS A 113 15.54 -13.72 3.94
C CYS A 113 14.22 -12.97 4.14
N LEU A 114 14.31 -11.77 4.72
CA LEU A 114 13.19 -10.85 4.91
C LEU A 114 13.64 -9.47 4.42
N VAL A 115 12.81 -8.84 3.60
CA VAL A 115 12.98 -7.46 3.17
C VAL A 115 11.70 -6.71 3.47
N VAL A 116 11.83 -5.47 3.96
CA VAL A 116 10.71 -4.60 4.33
C VAL A 116 10.88 -3.20 3.73
N HIS A 117 9.79 -2.51 3.43
CA HIS A 117 9.80 -1.08 3.07
C HIS A 117 8.69 -0.31 3.80
N GLY A 118 8.99 0.96 4.12
CA GLY A 118 8.07 1.94 4.69
C GLY A 118 7.48 2.91 3.66
N GLY A 119 7.80 2.72 2.39
CA GLY A 119 7.27 3.50 1.26
C GLY A 119 8.32 4.35 0.54
N ALA A 120 8.09 4.54 -0.76
CA ALA A 120 8.90 5.35 -1.65
C ALA A 120 8.22 6.69 -1.93
N GLY A 121 8.91 7.79 -1.61
CA GLY A 121 8.36 9.13 -1.75
C GLY A 121 9.40 10.23 -1.55
N THR A 122 8.92 11.39 -1.15
CA THR A 122 9.72 12.61 -0.98
C THR A 122 9.54 13.21 0.43
N PRO A 123 9.66 12.41 1.51
CA PRO A 123 9.38 12.90 2.86
C PRO A 123 10.31 14.03 3.28
N PRO A 124 9.86 14.96 4.15
CA PRO A 124 10.73 15.94 4.76
C PRO A 124 11.97 15.28 5.36
N ALA A 125 13.14 15.87 5.15
CA ALA A 125 14.41 15.28 5.60
C ALA A 125 14.43 14.94 7.09
N ALA A 126 13.76 15.77 7.92
CA ALA A 126 13.64 15.55 9.36
C ALA A 126 12.83 14.29 9.75
N GLU A 127 11.95 13.80 8.89
CA GLU A 127 11.12 12.60 9.14
C GLU A 127 11.79 11.29 8.64
N ARG A 128 12.89 11.39 7.88
CA ARG A 128 13.50 10.21 7.21
C ARG A 128 14.06 9.21 8.20
N GLN A 129 14.71 9.69 9.27
CA GLN A 129 15.27 8.80 10.29
C GLN A 129 14.17 8.07 11.05
N GLU A 130 13.11 8.76 11.46
CA GLU A 130 11.97 8.16 12.16
C GLU A 130 11.31 7.04 11.32
N ARG A 131 11.12 7.30 10.01
CA ARG A 131 10.59 6.31 9.06
C ARG A 131 11.54 5.13 8.88
N GLN A 132 12.85 5.35 8.84
CA GLN A 132 13.83 4.26 8.77
C GLN A 132 13.79 3.42 10.05
N ASP A 133 13.75 4.04 11.22
CA ASP A 133 13.69 3.34 12.51
C ASP A 133 12.41 2.49 12.63
N ALA A 134 11.28 2.96 12.12
CA ALA A 134 10.04 2.19 12.03
C ALA A 134 10.19 0.93 11.16
N VAL A 135 10.91 1.04 10.04
CA VAL A 135 11.19 -0.11 9.17
C VAL A 135 12.15 -1.10 9.83
N GLU A 136 13.14 -0.65 10.60
CA GLU A 136 14.00 -1.56 11.38
C GLU A 136 13.21 -2.33 12.45
N ARG A 137 12.29 -1.66 13.16
CA ARG A 137 11.39 -2.33 14.12
C ARG A 137 10.50 -3.37 13.45
N ALA A 138 9.98 -3.05 12.26
CA ALA A 138 9.19 -3.99 11.47
C ALA A 138 10.01 -5.19 10.99
N LEU A 139 11.25 -4.99 10.57
CA LEU A 139 12.18 -6.07 10.23
C LEU A 139 12.40 -6.98 11.43
N ASP A 140 12.63 -6.41 12.63
CA ASP A 140 12.78 -7.18 13.87
C ASP A 140 11.53 -7.97 14.25
N ALA A 141 10.35 -7.38 14.09
CA ALA A 141 9.08 -8.04 14.35
C ALA A 141 8.87 -9.22 13.40
N GLY A 142 9.05 -9.02 12.10
CA GLY A 142 8.94 -10.10 11.11
C GLY A 142 9.99 -11.19 11.29
N TRP A 143 11.23 -10.82 11.60
CA TRP A 143 12.31 -11.79 11.75
C TRP A 143 12.10 -12.76 12.92
N LYS A 144 11.50 -12.30 14.02
CA LYS A 144 11.14 -13.16 15.17
C LYS A 144 10.17 -14.28 14.76
N GLU A 145 9.32 -14.03 13.78
CA GLU A 145 8.33 -14.98 13.28
C GLU A 145 8.80 -15.79 12.07
N MET A 146 9.98 -15.50 11.50
CA MET A 146 10.56 -16.24 10.37
C MET A 146 10.67 -17.75 10.63
N ARG A 147 10.91 -18.15 11.89
CA ARG A 147 10.93 -19.56 12.32
C ARG A 147 9.61 -20.31 12.09
N LEU A 148 8.49 -19.60 11.96
CA LEU A 148 7.17 -20.17 11.70
C LEU A 148 6.91 -20.31 10.19
N GLY A 149 7.51 -19.45 9.38
CA GLY A 149 7.41 -19.45 7.92
C GLY A 149 7.48 -18.05 7.34
N ALA A 150 7.63 -17.98 6.01
CA ALA A 150 7.66 -16.72 5.27
C ALA A 150 6.37 -15.91 5.45
N LEU A 151 5.20 -16.57 5.48
CA LEU A 151 3.90 -15.92 5.62
C LEU A 151 3.76 -15.23 6.97
N GLU A 152 4.11 -15.91 8.05
CA GLU A 152 4.07 -15.38 9.41
C GLU A 152 5.02 -14.19 9.58
N ALA A 153 6.21 -14.25 8.95
CA ALA A 153 7.18 -13.16 8.98
C ALA A 153 6.65 -11.88 8.31
N VAL A 154 6.08 -11.97 7.10
CA VAL A 154 5.56 -10.79 6.40
C VAL A 154 4.34 -10.20 7.11
N LEU A 155 3.47 -11.04 7.67
CA LEU A 155 2.33 -10.58 8.45
C LEU A 155 2.76 -9.81 9.70
N ALA A 156 3.72 -10.35 10.46
CA ALA A 156 4.24 -9.67 11.65
C ALA A 156 4.94 -8.34 11.32
N ALA A 157 5.71 -8.30 10.23
CA ALA A 157 6.34 -7.07 9.77
C ALA A 157 5.31 -5.99 9.38
N VAL A 158 4.29 -6.35 8.59
CA VAL A 158 3.28 -5.38 8.13
C VAL A 158 2.37 -4.93 9.28
N ARG A 159 1.95 -5.82 10.19
CA ARG A 159 1.21 -5.42 11.41
C ARG A 159 1.99 -4.39 12.22
N CYS A 160 3.31 -4.61 12.40
CA CYS A 160 4.16 -3.65 13.09
C CYS A 160 4.14 -2.29 12.39
N MET A 161 4.21 -2.25 11.05
CA MET A 161 4.16 -1.00 10.29
C MET A 161 2.77 -0.33 10.28
N GLU A 162 1.69 -1.10 10.37
CA GLU A 162 0.32 -0.58 10.50
C GLU A 162 0.07 0.12 11.85
N ASP A 163 0.86 -0.22 12.88
CA ASP A 163 0.85 0.46 14.18
C ASP A 163 1.80 1.68 14.24
N GLU A 164 2.58 1.96 13.20
CA GLU A 164 3.60 3.02 13.17
C GLU A 164 3.04 4.35 12.62
N PRO A 165 2.85 5.39 13.45
CA PRO A 165 2.26 6.67 13.03
C PRO A 165 3.06 7.44 11.96
N SER A 166 4.34 7.11 11.81
CA SER A 166 5.27 7.71 10.85
C SER A 166 5.09 7.14 9.42
N LEU A 167 4.35 6.05 9.27
CA LEU A 167 4.12 5.36 8.00
C LEU A 167 2.67 5.53 7.50
N ASN A 168 2.44 5.29 6.21
CA ASN A 168 1.14 5.49 5.57
C ASN A 168 0.36 4.16 5.45
N ALA A 169 0.07 3.52 6.58
CA ALA A 169 -0.75 2.30 6.64
C ALA A 169 -1.46 2.22 7.99
N ALA A 170 -2.77 1.98 7.99
CA ALA A 170 -3.61 2.04 9.19
C ALA A 170 -3.34 3.27 10.08
N VAL A 171 -2.67 3.14 11.23
CA VAL A 171 -2.29 4.30 12.03
C VAL A 171 -1.25 5.11 11.26
N GLY A 172 -1.57 6.36 10.93
CA GLY A 172 -0.68 7.14 10.03
C GLY A 172 -1.12 7.12 8.56
N ALA A 173 -2.20 6.42 8.19
CA ALA A 173 -2.82 6.45 6.86
C ALA A 173 -3.34 7.83 6.37
N CYS A 174 -3.11 8.13 5.09
CA CYS A 174 -3.62 9.33 4.43
C CYS A 174 -5.13 9.49 4.51
N LEU A 175 -5.56 10.75 4.62
CA LEU A 175 -6.96 11.13 4.49
C LEU A 175 -7.36 11.25 3.01
N ASN A 176 -8.55 10.75 2.68
CA ASN A 176 -9.19 10.97 1.39
C ASN A 176 -9.74 12.41 1.28
N ARG A 177 -10.39 12.75 0.17
CA ARG A 177 -10.94 14.11 -0.07
C ARG A 177 -11.98 14.56 0.94
N ASP A 178 -12.65 13.62 1.60
CA ASP A 178 -13.71 13.89 2.56
C ASP A 178 -13.17 13.94 4.00
N GLY A 179 -11.85 13.80 4.18
CA GLY A 179 -11.21 13.77 5.49
C GLY A 179 -11.36 12.44 6.21
N GLU A 180 -11.69 11.37 5.48
CA GLU A 180 -11.88 10.03 6.02
C GLU A 180 -10.70 9.11 5.69
N ILE A 181 -10.54 8.06 6.50
CA ILE A 181 -9.58 6.99 6.30
C ILE A 181 -10.22 5.89 5.42
N GLU A 182 -9.45 5.39 4.46
CA GLU A 182 -9.78 4.21 3.67
C GLU A 182 -8.50 3.42 3.45
N LEU A 183 -8.50 2.15 3.84
CA LEU A 183 -7.31 1.32 3.91
C LEU A 183 -7.39 0.19 2.88
N ASP A 184 -6.25 -0.11 2.27
CA ASP A 184 -6.07 -1.21 1.34
C ASP A 184 -4.94 -2.11 1.83
N ALA A 185 -5.08 -3.43 1.70
CA ALA A 185 -4.03 -4.40 2.02
C ALA A 185 -4.14 -5.68 1.21
N GLY A 186 -3.04 -6.43 1.15
CA GLY A 186 -2.94 -7.68 0.42
C GLY A 186 -1.88 -8.61 1.00
N VAL A 187 -2.11 -9.92 0.85
CA VAL A 187 -1.17 -10.97 1.24
C VAL A 187 -1.24 -12.13 0.24
N MET A 188 -0.09 -12.73 -0.06
CA MET A 188 0.00 -13.90 -0.93
C MET A 188 1.09 -14.86 -0.43
N GLU A 189 0.82 -16.16 -0.54
CA GLU A 189 1.80 -17.23 -0.38
C GLU A 189 2.13 -17.87 -1.73
N GLY A 190 3.40 -18.18 -1.96
CA GLY A 190 3.91 -18.64 -3.25
C GLY A 190 3.76 -20.14 -3.52
N THR A 191 3.37 -20.95 -2.52
CA THR A 191 3.30 -22.42 -2.65
C THR A 191 2.07 -22.88 -3.42
N GLN A 192 0.88 -22.37 -3.06
CA GLN A 192 -0.39 -22.67 -3.75
C GLN A 192 -0.98 -21.44 -4.43
N LEU A 193 -0.23 -20.34 -4.46
CA LEU A 193 -0.64 -19.05 -5.02
C LEU A 193 -1.92 -18.50 -4.37
N ARG A 194 -2.23 -18.90 -3.13
CA ARG A 194 -3.38 -18.33 -2.41
C ARG A 194 -3.07 -16.88 -2.06
N ALA A 195 -4.08 -16.05 -2.25
CA ALA A 195 -4.02 -14.64 -1.96
C ALA A 195 -5.31 -14.19 -1.27
N GLY A 196 -5.17 -13.16 -0.46
CA GLY A 196 -6.28 -12.45 0.15
C GLY A 196 -5.98 -10.96 0.16
N ALA A 197 -6.99 -10.14 -0.06
CA ALA A 197 -6.85 -8.71 -0.19
C ALA A 197 -8.13 -7.99 0.22
N VAL A 198 -7.95 -6.75 0.66
CA VAL A 198 -9.03 -5.88 1.06
C VAL A 198 -8.79 -4.46 0.55
N GLY A 199 -9.84 -3.77 0.12
CA GLY A 199 -9.77 -2.38 -0.31
C GLY A 199 -10.85 -1.49 0.31
N ALA A 200 -10.52 -0.22 0.50
CA ALA A 200 -11.42 0.83 1.00
C ALA A 200 -12.17 0.46 2.30
N VAL A 201 -11.53 -0.29 3.20
CA VAL A 201 -12.08 -0.51 4.56
C VAL A 201 -11.72 0.64 5.48
N LYS A 202 -12.58 0.91 6.47
CA LYS A 202 -12.42 2.09 7.34
C LYS A 202 -12.22 1.72 8.80
N ASP A 203 -12.66 0.54 9.20
CA ASP A 203 -12.96 0.16 10.59
C ASP A 203 -12.21 -1.10 11.03
N VAL A 204 -11.16 -1.50 10.31
CA VAL A 204 -10.37 -2.72 10.59
C VAL A 204 -9.02 -2.31 11.13
N ARG A 205 -8.67 -2.74 12.35
CA ARG A 205 -7.47 -2.28 13.07
C ARG A 205 -6.20 -2.55 12.28
N HIS A 206 -6.07 -3.77 11.77
CA HIS A 206 -4.96 -4.23 10.93
C HIS A 206 -5.50 -4.77 9.60
N PRO A 207 -5.57 -3.95 8.53
CA PRO A 207 -6.05 -4.39 7.22
C PRO A 207 -5.35 -5.65 6.68
N VAL A 208 -4.07 -5.84 6.99
CA VAL A 208 -3.33 -7.06 6.62
C VAL A 208 -3.94 -8.33 7.24
N ASP A 209 -4.56 -8.23 8.42
CA ASP A 209 -5.21 -9.36 9.08
C ASP A 209 -6.52 -9.75 8.44
N LEU A 210 -7.27 -8.77 7.94
CA LEU A 210 -8.44 -9.05 7.13
C LEU A 210 -8.05 -9.68 5.79
N ALA A 211 -6.99 -9.19 5.15
CA ALA A 211 -6.44 -9.82 3.95
C ALA A 211 -6.02 -11.27 4.22
N HIS A 212 -5.38 -11.55 5.36
CA HIS A 212 -5.03 -12.91 5.78
C HIS A 212 -6.25 -13.79 6.09
N ALA A 213 -7.29 -13.23 6.73
CA ALA A 213 -8.53 -13.95 6.98
C ALA A 213 -9.21 -14.39 5.66
N ILE A 214 -9.22 -13.52 4.65
CA ILE A 214 -9.72 -13.83 3.29
C ILE A 214 -8.89 -14.93 2.64
N LEU A 215 -7.55 -14.85 2.72
CA LEU A 215 -6.65 -15.90 2.22
C LEU A 215 -6.94 -17.26 2.88
N ARG A 216 -7.15 -17.27 4.20
CA ARG A 216 -7.41 -18.49 4.98
C ARG A 216 -8.77 -19.10 4.71
N ASP A 217 -9.80 -18.27 4.54
CA ASP A 217 -11.14 -18.72 4.16
C ASP A 217 -11.13 -19.35 2.75
N GLY A 218 -10.43 -18.72 1.81
CA GLY A 218 -10.13 -19.30 0.49
C GLY A 218 -11.31 -19.33 -0.49
N GLN A 219 -12.49 -18.80 -0.15
CA GLN A 219 -13.61 -18.69 -1.11
C GLN A 219 -13.44 -17.52 -2.07
N HIS A 220 -12.78 -16.46 -1.60
CA HIS A 220 -12.60 -15.20 -2.32
C HIS A 220 -11.14 -14.73 -2.21
N VAL A 221 -10.74 -13.86 -3.14
CA VAL A 221 -9.39 -13.26 -3.13
C VAL A 221 -9.43 -11.79 -2.70
N LEU A 222 -10.47 -11.03 -3.07
CA LEU A 222 -10.55 -9.60 -2.81
C LEU A 222 -11.95 -9.20 -2.38
N LEU A 223 -12.06 -8.51 -1.25
CA LEU A 223 -13.28 -7.85 -0.78
C LEU A 223 -13.05 -6.34 -0.62
N CYS A 224 -14.10 -5.53 -0.65
CA CYS A 224 -13.95 -4.09 -0.44
C CYS A 224 -15.12 -3.44 0.30
N GLY A 225 -14.84 -2.26 0.88
CA GLY A 225 -15.81 -1.43 1.58
C GLY A 225 -16.59 -2.17 2.66
N GLU A 226 -17.87 -1.83 2.81
CA GLU A 226 -18.76 -2.41 3.83
C GLU A 226 -18.87 -3.94 3.75
N GLY A 227 -18.72 -4.52 2.55
CA GLY A 227 -18.73 -5.98 2.40
C GLY A 227 -17.56 -6.64 3.13
N ALA A 228 -16.37 -6.04 3.02
CA ALA A 228 -15.19 -6.49 3.74
C ALA A 228 -15.30 -6.24 5.25
N SER A 229 -15.86 -5.10 5.68
CA SER A 229 -16.11 -4.81 7.11
C SER A 229 -17.11 -5.78 7.76
N ARG A 230 -18.12 -6.26 7.01
CA ARG A 230 -19.00 -7.35 7.47
C ARG A 230 -18.24 -8.67 7.61
N PHE A 231 -17.45 -9.04 6.60
CA PHE A 231 -16.64 -10.24 6.64
C PHE A 231 -15.69 -10.24 7.84
N ALA A 232 -15.05 -9.10 8.13
CA ALA A 232 -14.17 -8.92 9.29
C ALA A 232 -14.87 -9.29 10.61
N ARG A 233 -16.08 -8.76 10.82
CA ARG A 233 -16.90 -9.05 12.01
C ARG A 233 -17.29 -10.53 12.10
N GLU A 234 -17.66 -11.14 10.99
CA GLU A 234 -18.03 -12.57 10.93
C GLU A 234 -16.84 -13.50 11.22
N HIS A 235 -15.62 -13.08 10.87
CA HIS A 235 -14.39 -13.84 11.05
C HIS A 235 -13.58 -13.43 12.30
N ALA A 236 -14.19 -12.63 13.19
CA ALA A 236 -13.56 -12.14 14.42
C ALA A 236 -12.22 -11.43 14.20
N VAL A 237 -12.08 -10.73 13.07
CA VAL A 237 -10.97 -9.79 12.83
C VAL A 237 -11.22 -8.52 13.63
N GLU A 238 -10.18 -7.99 14.26
CA GLU A 238 -10.30 -6.82 15.13
C GLU A 238 -10.74 -5.58 14.34
N THR A 239 -11.88 -5.02 14.76
CA THR A 239 -12.41 -3.74 14.24
C THR A 239 -12.14 -2.62 15.23
N CYS A 240 -11.97 -1.39 14.76
CA CYS A 240 -11.78 -0.23 15.62
C CYS A 240 -12.45 1.03 15.07
N ASP A 241 -12.57 2.06 15.92
CA ASP A 241 -13.05 3.38 15.48
C ASP A 241 -12.02 4.01 14.53
N PRO A 242 -12.41 4.47 13.33
CA PRO A 242 -11.50 5.09 12.36
C PRO A 242 -10.71 6.28 12.93
N VAL A 243 -11.21 6.96 13.97
CA VAL A 243 -10.51 8.07 14.63
C VAL A 243 -9.14 7.65 15.17
N LEU A 244 -8.95 6.38 15.51
CA LEU A 244 -7.69 5.85 16.03
C LEU A 244 -6.57 5.80 14.99
N PHE A 245 -6.91 5.88 13.70
CA PHE A 245 -5.93 5.98 12.62
C PHE A 245 -5.43 7.41 12.40
N ILE A 246 -6.18 8.39 12.90
CA ILE A 246 -5.92 9.80 12.65
C ILE A 246 -4.89 10.33 13.65
N THR A 247 -3.79 10.86 13.12
CA THR A 247 -2.70 11.41 13.90
C THR A 247 -2.56 12.90 13.70
N ASP A 248 -2.07 13.56 14.74
CA ASP A 248 -1.70 14.97 14.75
C ASP A 248 -0.76 15.36 13.58
N ARG A 249 0.11 14.43 13.17
CA ARG A 249 1.00 14.56 12.02
C ARG A 249 0.21 14.71 10.73
N GLN A 250 -0.76 13.82 10.47
CA GLN A 250 -1.59 13.92 9.27
C GLN A 250 -2.39 15.20 9.28
N LEU A 251 -2.88 15.65 10.44
CA LEU A 251 -3.59 16.91 10.60
C LEU A 251 -2.71 18.16 10.35
N ARG A 252 -1.38 18.01 10.26
CA ARG A 252 -0.44 19.11 9.98
C ARG A 252 0.21 19.00 8.61
N ASN A 253 0.58 17.80 8.18
CA ASN A 253 1.38 17.51 6.99
C ASN A 253 0.58 16.70 5.96
N TRP A 254 -0.61 17.17 5.61
CA TRP A 254 -1.58 16.44 4.78
C TRP A 254 -1.05 16.11 3.38
N TRP A 255 -0.12 16.90 2.83
CA TRP A 255 0.18 16.93 1.40
C TRP A 255 1.19 15.89 0.90
N ASP A 256 1.81 15.14 1.80
CA ASP A 256 2.93 14.26 1.47
C ASP A 256 2.58 12.82 1.80
N ALA A 257 1.99 12.08 0.85
CA ALA A 257 2.12 10.62 0.85
C ALA A 257 1.50 9.96 -0.39
N ALA A 258 2.39 9.26 -1.10
CA ALA A 258 2.10 8.05 -1.82
C ALA A 258 3.05 6.96 -1.29
N ASP A 259 3.01 6.73 0.02
CA ASP A 259 3.82 5.70 0.65
C ASP A 259 2.97 4.46 0.95
N THR A 260 3.52 3.29 0.66
CA THR A 260 2.92 2.00 0.97
C THR A 260 3.90 1.25 1.84
N VAL A 261 3.42 0.46 2.79
CA VAL A 261 4.28 -0.41 3.59
C VAL A 261 4.19 -1.83 3.05
N GLY A 262 5.29 -2.57 3.09
CA GLY A 262 5.29 -3.93 2.54
C GLY A 262 6.47 -4.75 2.99
N ALA A 263 6.30 -6.06 2.95
CA ALA A 263 7.29 -7.05 3.35
C ALA A 263 7.28 -8.23 2.38
N VAL A 264 8.47 -8.71 2.01
CA VAL A 264 8.67 -9.93 1.23
C VAL A 264 9.59 -10.88 2.00
N ALA A 265 9.28 -12.17 1.98
CA ALA A 265 10.05 -13.17 2.69
C ALA A 265 10.32 -14.41 1.82
N HIS A 266 11.44 -15.05 2.09
CA HIS A 266 11.84 -16.37 1.62
C HIS A 266 12.31 -17.16 2.84
N ASP A 267 11.69 -18.30 3.16
CA ASP A 267 12.05 -19.10 4.34
C ASP A 267 13.10 -20.20 4.04
N GLU A 268 13.56 -20.90 5.09
CA GLU A 268 14.52 -22.01 4.98
C GLU A 268 14.04 -23.16 4.09
N ARG A 269 12.73 -23.27 3.84
CA ARG A 269 12.12 -24.29 2.97
C ARG A 269 11.99 -23.83 1.52
N GLY A 270 12.45 -22.62 1.20
CA GLY A 270 12.32 -22.02 -0.12
C GLY A 270 10.92 -21.47 -0.41
N ARG A 271 10.07 -21.32 0.61
CA ARG A 271 8.73 -20.76 0.42
C ARG A 271 8.76 -19.26 0.47
N THR A 272 7.96 -18.65 -0.38
CA THR A 272 7.88 -17.21 -0.53
C THR A 272 6.53 -16.68 -0.05
N ALA A 273 6.54 -15.49 0.53
CA ALA A 273 5.33 -14.77 0.90
C ALA A 273 5.53 -13.27 0.82
N VAL A 274 4.44 -12.55 0.59
CA VAL A 274 4.40 -11.10 0.56
C VAL A 274 3.17 -10.58 1.30
N ALA A 275 3.33 -9.47 2.00
CA ALA A 275 2.23 -8.70 2.55
C ALA A 275 2.46 -7.21 2.27
N VAL A 276 1.37 -6.47 2.07
CA VAL A 276 1.37 -5.04 1.73
C VAL A 276 0.16 -4.35 2.37
N SER A 277 0.33 -3.09 2.78
CA SER A 277 -0.75 -2.27 3.35
C SER A 277 -0.55 -0.78 3.06
N THR A 278 -1.65 -0.03 2.91
CA THR A 278 -1.59 1.41 2.64
C THR A 278 -2.86 2.16 3.07
N GLY A 279 -2.69 3.45 3.39
CA GLY A 279 -3.78 4.44 3.41
C GLY A 279 -4.15 4.97 2.02
N GLY A 280 -3.43 4.57 0.97
CA GLY A 280 -3.54 5.12 -0.37
C GLY A 280 -2.88 6.49 -0.50
N THR A 281 -3.31 7.27 -1.49
CA THR A 281 -2.71 8.59 -1.78
C THR A 281 -3.49 9.72 -1.11
N TYR A 282 -2.79 10.80 -0.77
CA TYR A 282 -3.41 12.02 -0.27
C TYR A 282 -4.49 12.56 -1.20
N ARG A 283 -5.66 12.92 -0.66
CA ARG A 283 -6.84 13.41 -1.41
C ARG A 283 -7.23 12.49 -2.55
N LYS A 284 -7.05 11.18 -2.36
CA LYS A 284 -7.72 10.19 -3.20
C LYS A 284 -9.23 10.42 -3.15
N TRP A 285 -9.89 10.14 -4.26
CA TRP A 285 -11.35 10.06 -4.25
C TRP A 285 -11.80 8.95 -3.31
N PRO A 286 -12.88 9.12 -2.53
CA PRO A 286 -13.46 8.03 -1.76
C PRO A 286 -13.71 6.80 -2.62
N GLY A 287 -13.33 5.63 -2.13
CA GLY A 287 -13.40 4.37 -2.87
C GLY A 287 -12.31 4.16 -3.94
N ARG A 288 -11.32 5.06 -4.07
CA ARG A 288 -10.15 4.82 -4.93
C ARG A 288 -9.29 3.71 -4.32
N LEU A 289 -9.08 2.67 -5.10
CA LEU A 289 -8.13 1.59 -4.80
C LEU A 289 -6.80 1.83 -5.53
N GLY A 290 -5.70 1.59 -4.83
CA GLY A 290 -4.36 1.56 -5.41
C GLY A 290 -3.98 0.19 -5.95
N ASP A 291 -2.68 -0.02 -6.09
CA ASP A 291 -2.06 -1.29 -6.46
C ASP A 291 -1.96 -2.27 -5.28
N SER A 292 -1.88 -1.78 -4.04
CA SER A 292 -1.69 -2.59 -2.84
C SER A 292 -2.69 -3.73 -2.64
N PRO A 293 -4.01 -3.61 -2.93
CA PRO A 293 -4.93 -4.73 -2.80
C PRO A 293 -5.01 -5.60 -4.08
N LEU A 294 -4.21 -5.31 -5.10
CA LEU A 294 -4.29 -5.94 -6.41
C LEU A 294 -3.11 -6.87 -6.65
N VAL A 295 -3.40 -8.17 -6.61
CA VAL A 295 -2.45 -9.25 -6.91
C VAL A 295 -1.82 -9.02 -8.28
N GLY A 296 -0.49 -9.04 -8.34
CA GLY A 296 0.31 -8.83 -9.53
C GLY A 296 0.61 -7.36 -9.84
N ALA A 297 -0.12 -6.40 -9.27
CA ALA A 297 0.21 -4.98 -9.37
C ALA A 297 1.12 -4.56 -8.22
N GLY A 298 0.60 -4.52 -6.98
CA GLY A 298 1.33 -4.06 -5.80
C GLY A 298 2.11 -5.15 -5.07
N PHE A 299 1.73 -6.43 -5.26
CA PHE A 299 2.42 -7.56 -4.64
C PHE A 299 2.26 -8.83 -5.48
N TYR A 300 3.25 -9.72 -5.45
CA TYR A 300 3.16 -11.07 -6.04
C TYR A 300 4.22 -12.00 -5.44
N ALA A 301 3.87 -13.27 -5.20
CA ALA A 301 4.79 -14.31 -4.72
C ALA A 301 4.56 -15.62 -5.47
N GLU A 302 5.62 -16.29 -5.86
CA GLU A 302 5.58 -17.61 -6.48
C GLU A 302 6.85 -18.40 -6.15
N ASP A 303 6.68 -19.56 -5.51
CA ASP A 303 7.79 -20.42 -5.12
C ASP A 303 8.57 -20.87 -6.35
N GLY A 304 9.90 -20.83 -6.26
CA GLY A 304 10.79 -21.16 -7.39
C GLY A 304 10.96 -20.06 -8.44
N MET A 305 10.17 -18.97 -8.40
CA MET A 305 10.38 -17.78 -9.23
C MET A 305 10.88 -16.60 -8.42
N GLY A 306 10.18 -16.26 -7.34
CA GLY A 306 10.53 -15.17 -6.44
C GLY A 306 9.32 -14.43 -5.91
N VAL A 307 9.57 -13.30 -5.25
CA VAL A 307 8.55 -12.49 -4.59
C VAL A 307 8.88 -11.01 -4.71
N ALA A 308 7.87 -10.17 -4.94
CA ALA A 308 8.02 -8.74 -5.10
C ALA A 308 6.87 -7.94 -4.45
N CYS A 309 7.21 -6.76 -3.92
CA CYS A 309 6.28 -5.79 -3.37
C CYS A 309 6.64 -4.38 -3.86
N GLY A 310 5.64 -3.62 -4.28
CA GLY A 310 5.76 -2.29 -4.84
C GLY A 310 5.27 -1.18 -3.90
N THR A 311 5.78 0.03 -4.12
CA THR A 311 5.30 1.25 -3.46
C THR A 311 5.42 2.44 -4.40
N GLY A 312 4.42 3.34 -4.37
CA GLY A 312 4.44 4.60 -5.11
C GLY A 312 3.04 4.99 -5.60
N ILE A 313 2.98 5.65 -6.77
CA ILE A 313 1.70 6.00 -7.39
C ILE A 313 1.09 4.75 -8.05
N GLY A 314 0.15 4.14 -7.34
CA GLY A 314 -0.42 2.83 -7.68
C GLY A 314 -0.98 2.69 -9.10
N GLU A 315 -1.48 3.76 -9.73
CA GLU A 315 -1.96 3.73 -11.11
C GLU A 315 -0.89 3.24 -12.10
N GLY A 316 0.38 3.56 -11.85
CA GLY A 316 1.48 3.07 -12.68
C GLY A 316 1.74 1.57 -12.50
N PHE A 317 1.74 1.09 -11.25
CA PHE A 317 1.91 -0.32 -10.91
C PHE A 317 0.78 -1.18 -11.47
N MET A 318 -0.47 -0.71 -11.36
CA MET A 318 -1.66 -1.36 -11.92
C MET A 318 -1.59 -1.50 -13.43
N ARG A 319 -1.26 -0.41 -14.14
CA ARG A 319 -1.23 -0.41 -15.62
C ARG A 319 -0.14 -1.31 -16.20
N LEU A 320 0.88 -1.64 -15.41
CA LEU A 320 2.03 -2.43 -15.83
C LEU A 320 2.04 -3.84 -15.24
N CYS A 321 1.14 -4.18 -14.32
CA CYS A 321 1.20 -5.41 -13.52
C CYS A 321 2.61 -5.65 -12.96
N LEU A 322 3.19 -4.60 -12.36
CA LEU A 322 4.64 -4.48 -12.22
C LEU A 322 5.25 -5.56 -11.32
N CYS A 323 4.60 -5.94 -10.22
CA CYS A 323 5.09 -7.01 -9.35
C CYS A 323 5.05 -8.38 -10.03
N HIS A 324 3.98 -8.68 -10.78
CA HIS A 324 3.90 -9.93 -11.55
C HIS A 324 4.99 -9.97 -12.63
N LEU A 325 5.16 -8.88 -13.38
CA LEU A 325 6.23 -8.77 -14.37
C LEU A 325 7.62 -9.01 -13.74
N ALA A 326 7.90 -8.40 -12.58
CA ALA A 326 9.16 -8.58 -11.88
C ALA A 326 9.41 -10.05 -11.48
N VAL A 327 8.41 -10.73 -10.90
CA VAL A 327 8.54 -12.15 -10.53
C VAL A 327 8.72 -13.05 -11.76
N VAL A 328 8.03 -12.76 -12.87
CA VAL A 328 8.21 -13.49 -14.14
C VAL A 328 9.63 -13.33 -14.68
N GLU A 329 10.19 -12.13 -14.67
CA GLU A 329 11.57 -11.89 -15.11
C GLU A 329 12.60 -12.58 -14.21
N MET A 330 12.38 -12.62 -12.88
CA MET A 330 13.22 -13.40 -11.96
C MET A 330 13.14 -14.91 -12.25
N GLY A 331 11.94 -15.43 -12.54
CA GLY A 331 11.75 -16.83 -12.93
C GLY A 331 12.39 -17.20 -14.27
N HIS A 332 12.60 -16.23 -15.16
CA HIS A 332 13.42 -16.40 -16.38
C HIS A 332 14.93 -16.32 -16.13
N GLY A 333 15.37 -16.21 -14.87
CA GLY A 333 16.78 -16.25 -14.47
C GLY A 333 17.46 -14.88 -14.42
N MET A 334 16.71 -13.78 -14.57
CA MET A 334 17.28 -12.44 -14.38
C MET A 334 17.54 -12.19 -12.88
N PRO A 335 18.73 -11.72 -12.48
CA PRO A 335 19.03 -11.45 -11.07
C PRO A 335 18.07 -10.40 -10.47
N SER A 336 17.65 -10.59 -9.21
CA SER A 336 16.73 -9.67 -8.51
C SER A 336 17.18 -8.20 -8.56
N THR A 337 18.48 -7.95 -8.47
CA THR A 337 19.06 -6.59 -8.56
C THR A 337 18.82 -5.94 -9.92
N GLU A 338 18.96 -6.70 -11.01
CA GLU A 338 18.73 -6.23 -12.37
C GLU A 338 17.23 -6.05 -12.64
N VAL A 339 16.40 -6.97 -12.15
CA VAL A 339 14.94 -6.88 -12.24
C VAL A 339 14.42 -5.64 -11.52
N ALA A 340 14.86 -5.39 -10.28
CA ALA A 340 14.45 -4.22 -9.50
C ALA A 340 14.76 -2.91 -10.23
N GLN A 341 15.98 -2.77 -10.77
CA GLN A 341 16.39 -1.58 -11.53
C GLN A 341 15.55 -1.41 -12.80
N LYS A 342 15.38 -2.49 -13.59
CA LYS A 342 14.61 -2.45 -14.83
C LYS A 342 13.13 -2.17 -14.60
N ALA A 343 12.53 -2.72 -13.53
CA ALA A 343 11.14 -2.50 -13.18
C ALA A 343 10.86 -1.02 -12.85
N VAL A 344 11.71 -0.40 -12.00
CA VAL A 344 11.60 1.03 -11.67
C VAL A 344 11.85 1.91 -12.89
N GLN A 345 12.83 1.57 -13.74
CA GLN A 345 13.06 2.27 -15.00
C GLN A 345 11.89 2.09 -16.00
N HIS A 346 11.21 0.94 -15.97
CA HIS A 346 10.05 0.67 -16.81
C HIS A 346 8.86 1.52 -16.35
N LEU A 347 8.62 1.59 -15.04
CA LEU A 347 7.63 2.48 -14.42
C LEU A 347 7.85 3.94 -14.84
N ALA A 348 9.08 4.45 -14.73
CA ALA A 348 9.42 5.81 -15.13
C ALA A 348 9.19 6.04 -16.62
N ARG A 349 9.80 5.23 -17.48
CA ARG A 349 9.80 5.46 -18.95
C ARG A 349 8.43 5.27 -19.57
N ARG A 350 7.61 4.35 -19.04
CA ARG A 350 6.39 3.92 -19.72
C ARG A 350 5.15 4.67 -19.26
N VAL A 351 5.09 5.07 -18.00
CA VAL A 351 3.92 5.76 -17.42
C VAL A 351 4.27 7.03 -16.64
N GLY A 352 5.55 7.44 -16.63
CA GLY A 352 5.99 8.62 -15.86
C GLY A 352 5.88 8.41 -14.35
N GLY A 353 5.88 7.16 -13.88
CA GLY A 353 5.63 6.83 -12.48
C GLY A 353 6.87 6.98 -11.61
N LEU A 354 6.66 7.45 -10.38
CA LEU A 354 7.62 7.41 -9.29
C LEU A 354 7.23 6.33 -8.28
N GLY A 355 8.22 5.63 -7.74
CA GLY A 355 8.04 4.57 -6.77
C GLY A 355 9.31 3.76 -6.52
N GLY A 356 9.12 2.62 -5.87
CA GLY A 356 10.15 1.65 -5.56
C GLY A 356 9.59 0.26 -5.40
N MET A 357 10.49 -0.70 -5.31
CA MET A 357 10.17 -2.12 -5.15
C MET A 357 11.20 -2.80 -4.26
N ILE A 358 10.73 -3.77 -3.48
CA ILE A 358 11.56 -4.78 -2.82
C ILE A 358 11.24 -6.15 -3.41
N MET A 359 12.22 -7.04 -3.46
CA MET A 359 12.04 -8.39 -4.00
C MET A 359 13.09 -9.37 -3.49
N ILE A 360 12.78 -10.66 -3.58
CA ILE A 360 13.70 -11.77 -3.35
C ILE A 360 13.54 -12.76 -4.51
N ASP A 361 14.63 -13.17 -5.15
CA ASP A 361 14.58 -14.19 -6.21
C ASP A 361 14.52 -15.62 -5.65
N SER A 362 14.32 -16.60 -6.53
CA SER A 362 14.26 -18.03 -6.17
C SER A 362 15.54 -18.60 -5.52
N SER A 363 16.65 -17.86 -5.54
CA SER A 363 17.89 -18.23 -4.86
C SER A 363 18.04 -17.58 -3.49
N GLY A 364 17.02 -16.88 -3.00
CA GLY A 364 17.03 -16.17 -1.72
C GLY A 364 17.78 -14.83 -1.77
N ARG A 365 18.10 -14.29 -2.96
CA ARG A 365 18.88 -13.04 -3.08
C ARG A 365 17.97 -11.82 -3.06
N PRO A 366 18.06 -10.94 -2.04
CA PRO A 366 17.21 -9.76 -1.95
C PRO A 366 17.68 -8.62 -2.87
N ALA A 367 16.74 -7.76 -3.25
CA ALA A 367 17.02 -6.50 -3.93
C ALA A 367 15.99 -5.43 -3.58
N ALA A 368 16.42 -4.17 -3.61
CA ALA A 368 15.57 -3.00 -3.51
C ALA A 368 16.01 -1.92 -4.53
N ALA A 369 15.05 -1.26 -5.17
CA ALA A 369 15.32 -0.13 -6.08
C ALA A 369 14.18 0.87 -6.05
N TRP A 370 14.49 2.16 -6.26
CA TRP A 370 13.49 3.24 -6.31
C TRP A 370 13.96 4.42 -7.17
N ASN A 371 13.03 5.21 -7.69
CA ASN A 371 13.30 6.46 -8.41
C ASN A 371 12.70 7.70 -7.73
N SER A 372 12.10 7.53 -6.55
CA SER A 372 11.76 8.61 -5.65
C SER A 372 13.02 9.18 -4.97
N GLU A 373 12.87 10.26 -4.22
CA GLU A 373 14.00 10.84 -3.48
C GLU A 373 14.48 9.91 -2.36
N PHE A 374 13.53 9.22 -1.71
CA PHE A 374 13.78 8.35 -0.57
C PHE A 374 12.84 7.14 -0.60
N MET A 375 13.33 6.02 -0.08
CA MET A 375 12.51 4.87 0.28
C MET A 375 13.09 4.32 1.58
N ALA A 376 12.30 4.29 2.66
CA ALA A 376 12.70 3.60 3.88
C ALA A 376 12.63 2.10 3.61
N TRP A 377 13.72 1.38 3.82
CA TRP A 377 13.79 -0.07 3.58
C TRP A 377 14.86 -0.71 4.45
N SER A 378 14.70 -1.99 4.76
CA SER A 378 15.71 -2.78 5.47
C SER A 378 15.59 -4.25 5.09
N GLN A 379 16.65 -5.02 5.37
CA GLN A 379 16.70 -6.45 5.04
C GLN A 379 17.48 -7.24 6.09
N ARG A 380 17.18 -8.53 6.18
CA ARG A 380 17.96 -9.50 6.95
C ARG A 380 18.06 -10.81 6.19
N ILE A 381 19.24 -11.42 6.29
CA ILE A 381 19.56 -12.74 5.73
C ILE A 381 20.10 -13.57 6.90
N GLY A 382 19.67 -14.82 7.00
CA GLY A 382 19.98 -15.73 8.11
C GLY A 382 21.35 -16.36 8.08
#